data_AF-A0A9D8IZA2-F1
#
_entry.id   AF-A0A9D8IZA2-F1
#
_cell.length_a   1.000
_cell.length_b   1.000
_cell.length_c   1.000
_cell.angle_alpha   90.00
_cell.angle_beta   90.00
_cell.angle_gamma   90.00
#
_symmetry.space_group_name_H-M   'P 1'
#
loop_
_entity.id
_entity.type
_entity.pdbx_description
1 polymer ?
#
loop_
_entity_poly.entity_id
_entity_poly.type
_entity_poly.pdbx_seq_one_letter_code
_entity_poly.pdbx_strand_id
1 'polypeptide(L)'
;MKSFSERKGLKPVRDAIQTDSMSEELRNSLWNGLHVEIWGADGFLHSQYGAMPEIDGFSKNLWFGYFKKPIDARPGFQYSNRSERILGIIREYFFGAQWHEVYDFLEFVVGAFQNSKPRLAEFLNRILATEMAAYRFIDGKIIDITGEQEQEMLEEALGDTRFAGVSSHLERALTLLADRKQPDYRNSIKESISAVEAMARVVSGNDKATLGEALKVLEKSGKLHAALKDAFSKLYGYTNDEHGIRHAMLDVPALSQADAKYFLLSCTSFVNYLKAGLP
;
A
#
# COMPACT_ATOMS: atom_id res chain seq x y z
N MET A 1 -0.06 -8.45 13.72
CA MET A 1 0.97 -9.13 14.53
C MET A 1 0.85 -10.63 14.28
N LYS A 2 1.93 -11.36 13.99
CA LYS A 2 1.85 -12.82 13.73
C LYS A 2 1.25 -13.52 14.96
N SER A 3 0.22 -14.32 14.74
CA SER A 3 -0.42 -15.14 15.77
C SER A 3 0.54 -16.17 16.34
N PHE A 4 0.24 -16.70 17.52
CA PHE A 4 1.04 -17.75 18.14
C PHE A 4 1.22 -18.96 17.20
N SER A 5 0.14 -19.40 16.55
CA SER A 5 0.16 -20.53 15.61
C SER A 5 1.01 -20.27 14.37
N GLU A 6 0.97 -19.04 13.83
CA GLU A 6 1.83 -18.61 12.73
C GLU A 6 3.31 -18.56 13.15
N ARG A 7 3.61 -18.05 14.35
CA ARG A 7 4.97 -18.06 14.90
C ARG A 7 5.50 -19.46 15.18
N LYS A 8 4.62 -20.44 15.40
CA LYS A 8 4.97 -21.85 15.63
C LYS A 8 4.92 -22.71 14.35
N GLY A 9 4.60 -22.13 13.19
CA GLY A 9 4.46 -22.85 11.93
C GLY A 9 3.28 -23.83 11.88
N LEU A 10 2.33 -23.71 12.81
CA LEU A 10 1.13 -24.54 12.88
C LEU A 10 0.01 -24.06 11.95
N LYS A 11 0.09 -22.79 11.53
CA LYS A 11 -0.76 -22.18 10.51
C LYS A 11 0.16 -21.45 9.51
N PRO A 12 -0.11 -21.53 8.20
CA PRO A 12 0.59 -20.68 7.24
C PRO A 12 0.44 -19.22 7.67
N VAL A 13 1.55 -18.49 7.63
CA VAL A 13 1.57 -17.07 7.94
C VAL A 13 0.80 -16.34 6.83
N ARG A 14 -0.01 -15.34 7.20
CA ARG A 14 -0.55 -14.39 6.21
C ARG A 14 0.62 -13.67 5.56
N ASP A 15 1.05 -14.15 4.40
CA ASP A 15 2.27 -13.71 3.73
C ASP A 15 2.01 -12.91 2.44
N ALA A 16 0.74 -12.66 2.09
CA ALA A 16 0.37 -11.93 0.89
C ALA A 16 -0.43 -10.67 1.24
N ILE A 17 0.04 -9.53 0.71
CA ILE A 17 -0.74 -8.29 0.66
C ILE A 17 -1.98 -8.56 -0.20
N GLN A 18 -3.13 -8.10 0.25
CA GLN A 18 -4.41 -8.29 -0.44
C GLN A 18 -4.67 -7.10 -1.37
N THR A 19 -4.35 -7.26 -2.66
CA THR A 19 -4.59 -6.28 -3.73
C THR A 19 -5.95 -6.52 -4.36
N ASP A 20 -6.13 -7.61 -5.10
CA ASP A 20 -7.34 -7.86 -5.91
C ASP A 20 -8.31 -8.83 -5.23
N SER A 21 -8.29 -8.85 -3.89
CA SER A 21 -9.08 -9.77 -3.09
C SER A 21 -9.29 -9.25 -1.66
N MET A 22 -10.22 -9.88 -0.95
CA MET A 22 -10.47 -9.63 0.47
C MET A 22 -10.77 -10.95 1.16
N SER A 23 -9.92 -11.32 2.12
CA SER A 23 -10.10 -12.47 2.96
C SER A 23 -11.31 -12.29 3.87
N GLU A 24 -11.91 -13.41 4.28
CA GLU A 24 -13.03 -13.38 5.22
C GLU A 24 -12.65 -12.68 6.52
N GLU A 25 -11.42 -12.85 7.00
CA GLU A 25 -11.00 -12.22 8.24
C GLU A 25 -10.82 -10.71 8.12
N LEU A 26 -10.27 -10.21 7.00
CA LEU A 26 -10.25 -8.77 6.73
C LEU A 26 -11.67 -8.21 6.69
N ARG A 27 -12.57 -8.87 5.97
CA ARG A 27 -13.98 -8.48 5.88
C ARG A 27 -14.66 -8.45 7.25
N ASN A 28 -14.45 -9.50 8.05
CA ASN A 28 -14.97 -9.59 9.41
C ASN A 28 -14.41 -8.48 10.30
N SER A 29 -13.10 -8.22 10.25
CA SER A 29 -12.45 -7.18 11.04
C SER A 29 -12.96 -5.78 10.67
N LEU A 30 -13.19 -5.51 9.38
CA LEU A 30 -13.79 -4.25 8.92
C LEU A 30 -15.22 -4.09 9.43
N TRP A 31 -16.06 -5.12 9.32
CA TRP A 31 -17.42 -5.08 9.87
C TRP A 31 -17.42 -4.87 11.38
N ASN A 32 -16.56 -5.59 12.11
CA ASN A 32 -16.42 -5.43 13.55
C ASN A 32 -15.97 -4.02 13.91
N GLY A 33 -15.07 -3.43 13.12
CA GLY A 33 -14.65 -2.06 13.28
C GLY A 33 -15.80 -1.07 13.14
N LEU A 34 -16.62 -1.21 12.10
CA LEU A 34 -17.82 -0.39 11.92
C LEU A 34 -18.85 -0.64 13.03
N HIS A 35 -18.94 -1.86 13.57
CA HIS A 35 -19.82 -2.15 14.69
C HIS A 35 -19.39 -1.42 15.96
N VAL A 36 -18.11 -1.49 16.30
CA VAL A 36 -17.54 -0.80 17.47
C VAL A 36 -17.69 0.72 17.34
N GLU A 37 -17.39 1.28 16.16
CA GLU A 37 -17.36 2.73 15.98
C GLU A 37 -18.72 3.34 15.63
N ILE A 38 -19.67 2.57 15.07
CA ILE A 38 -20.91 3.12 14.51
C ILE A 38 -22.12 2.29 14.93
N TRP A 39 -22.20 1.02 14.50
CA TRP A 39 -23.46 0.28 14.60
C TRP A 39 -23.90 0.00 16.03
N GLY A 40 -22.94 -0.19 16.93
CA GLY A 40 -23.15 -0.41 18.35
C GLY A 40 -23.08 0.87 19.20
N ALA A 41 -22.94 2.05 18.58
CA ALA A 41 -22.95 3.31 19.30
C ALA A 41 -24.36 3.64 19.82
N ASP A 42 -24.41 4.26 21.01
CA ASP A 42 -25.66 4.78 21.56
C ASP A 42 -26.32 5.75 20.58
N GLY A 43 -27.64 5.64 20.41
CA GLY A 43 -28.38 6.49 19.48
C GLY A 43 -28.39 6.01 18.02
N PHE A 44 -27.54 5.06 17.63
CA PHE A 44 -27.47 4.63 16.24
C PHE A 44 -28.68 3.78 15.81
N LEU A 45 -28.95 2.69 16.52
CA LEU A 45 -30.10 1.81 16.24
C LEU A 45 -31.38 2.23 16.97
N HIS A 46 -31.23 2.82 18.15
CA HIS A 46 -32.34 3.13 19.04
C HIS A 46 -32.40 4.62 19.32
N SER A 47 -33.61 5.14 19.51
CA SER A 47 -33.84 6.55 19.83
C SER A 47 -33.15 6.89 21.14
N GLN A 48 -32.36 7.96 21.14
CA GLN A 48 -31.81 8.56 22.36
C GLN A 48 -32.53 9.88 22.62
N TYR A 49 -33.07 10.05 23.84
CA TYR A 49 -33.76 11.29 24.26
C TYR A 49 -34.91 11.75 23.34
N GLY A 50 -35.62 10.81 22.71
CA GLY A 50 -36.74 11.08 21.81
C GLY A 50 -36.33 11.51 20.39
N ALA A 51 -35.03 11.52 20.08
CA ALA A 51 -34.53 11.74 18.73
C ALA A 51 -34.68 10.49 17.86
N MET A 52 -34.86 10.69 16.55
CA MET A 52 -34.85 9.60 15.59
C MET A 52 -33.48 8.89 15.61
N PRO A 53 -33.42 7.55 15.56
CA PRO A 53 -32.14 6.82 15.47
C PRO A 53 -31.29 7.30 14.29
N GLU A 54 -29.98 7.43 14.48
CA GLU A 54 -29.08 7.95 13.44
C GLU A 54 -29.09 7.09 12.16
N ILE A 55 -29.33 5.77 12.30
CA ILE A 55 -29.46 4.86 11.16
C ILE A 55 -30.57 5.29 10.19
N ASP A 56 -31.60 6.03 10.63
CA ASP A 56 -32.65 6.49 9.73
C ASP A 56 -32.15 7.51 8.72
N GLY A 57 -31.42 8.53 9.19
CA GLY A 57 -30.80 9.54 8.33
C GLY A 57 -29.74 8.91 7.43
N PHE A 58 -28.85 8.10 8.03
CA PHE A 58 -27.79 7.40 7.31
C PHE A 58 -28.35 6.49 6.20
N SER A 59 -29.31 5.62 6.52
CA SER A 59 -29.88 4.68 5.54
C SER A 59 -30.69 5.36 4.44
N LYS A 60 -31.31 6.52 4.70
CA LYS A 60 -31.97 7.31 3.65
C LYS A 60 -30.94 7.77 2.61
N ASN A 61 -29.80 8.30 3.05
CA ASN A 61 -28.70 8.70 2.17
C ASN A 61 -28.06 7.49 1.48
N LEU A 62 -27.93 6.36 2.17
CA LEU A 62 -27.39 5.13 1.60
C LEU A 62 -28.28 4.59 0.46
N TRP A 63 -29.60 4.52 0.66
CA TRP A 63 -30.54 4.06 -0.38
C TRP A 63 -30.54 4.97 -1.62
N PHE A 64 -30.64 6.28 -1.39
CA PHE A 64 -30.75 7.27 -2.46
C PHE A 64 -29.42 7.57 -3.16
N GLY A 65 -28.35 7.71 -2.39
CA GLY A 65 -27.05 8.16 -2.84
C GLY A 65 -26.15 7.03 -3.35
N TYR A 66 -26.09 5.92 -2.60
CA TYR A 66 -25.14 4.84 -2.84
C TYR A 66 -25.77 3.64 -3.54
N PHE A 67 -26.79 3.01 -2.94
CA PHE A 67 -27.46 1.84 -3.53
C PHE A 67 -28.26 2.17 -4.78
N LYS A 68 -28.63 3.44 -5.00
CA LYS A 68 -29.52 3.89 -6.08
C LYS A 68 -30.82 3.07 -6.16
N LYS A 69 -31.37 2.71 -5.00
CA LYS A 69 -32.62 1.95 -4.88
C LYS A 69 -33.82 2.87 -4.67
N PRO A 70 -35.03 2.46 -5.08
CA PRO A 70 -36.26 3.14 -4.73
C PRO A 70 -36.37 3.33 -3.21
N ILE A 71 -36.66 4.56 -2.76
CA ILE A 71 -36.64 4.89 -1.33
C ILE A 71 -37.76 4.21 -0.53
N ASP A 72 -38.84 3.87 -1.22
CA ASP A 72 -39.99 3.11 -0.74
C ASP A 72 -39.68 1.61 -0.53
N ALA A 73 -38.59 1.09 -1.10
CA ALA A 73 -38.09 -0.24 -0.79
C ALA A 73 -37.30 -0.29 0.54
N ARG A 74 -36.99 0.86 1.15
CA ARG A 74 -36.37 0.92 2.48
C ARG A 74 -37.41 0.51 3.53
N PRO A 75 -37.06 -0.32 4.55
CA PRO A 75 -38.00 -0.66 5.62
C PRO A 75 -38.67 0.60 6.18
N GLY A 76 -40.00 0.62 6.16
CA GLY A 76 -40.81 1.76 6.60
C GLY A 76 -41.18 1.72 8.07
N PHE A 77 -41.84 2.77 8.56
CA PHE A 77 -42.21 2.97 9.96
C PHE A 77 -43.24 1.96 10.50
N GLN A 78 -43.87 1.18 9.63
CA GLN A 78 -44.78 0.10 10.02
C GLN A 78 -44.09 -1.05 10.78
N TYR A 79 -42.75 -1.14 10.72
CA TYR A 79 -42.00 -2.18 11.43
C TYR A 79 -41.49 -1.65 12.78
N SER A 80 -41.79 -2.34 13.88
CA SER A 80 -41.26 -1.99 15.21
C SER A 80 -39.74 -2.22 15.33
N ASN A 81 -39.20 -3.19 14.60
CA ASN A 81 -37.76 -3.50 14.52
C ASN A 81 -37.12 -2.95 13.23
N ARG A 82 -37.53 -1.75 12.84
CA ARG A 82 -37.12 -1.13 11.57
C ARG A 82 -35.62 -0.92 11.46
N SER A 83 -34.98 -0.39 12.51
CA SER A 83 -33.54 -0.13 12.53
C SER A 83 -32.74 -1.41 12.34
N GLU A 84 -33.14 -2.49 12.99
CA GLU A 84 -32.52 -3.81 12.90
C GLU A 84 -32.69 -4.41 11.51
N ARG A 85 -33.87 -4.23 10.89
CA ARG A 85 -34.10 -4.65 9.50
C ARG A 85 -33.20 -3.88 8.53
N ILE A 86 -33.07 -2.57 8.71
CA ILE A 86 -32.19 -1.73 7.88
C ILE A 86 -30.74 -2.19 8.04
N LEU A 87 -30.25 -2.36 9.28
CA LEU A 87 -28.89 -2.85 9.52
C LEU A 87 -28.69 -4.26 8.96
N GLY A 88 -29.71 -5.13 9.03
CA GLY A 88 -29.69 -6.46 8.43
C GLY A 88 -29.46 -6.42 6.92
N ILE A 89 -30.13 -5.53 6.20
CA ILE A 89 -29.93 -5.35 4.75
C ILE A 89 -28.53 -4.80 4.45
N ILE A 90 -28.05 -3.85 5.25
CA ILE A 90 -26.68 -3.31 5.11
C ILE A 90 -25.65 -4.42 5.33
N ARG A 91 -25.86 -5.26 6.35
CA ARG A 91 -25.00 -6.41 6.65
C ARG A 91 -25.01 -7.42 5.50
N GLU A 92 -26.18 -7.78 4.98
CA GLU A 92 -26.31 -8.70 3.86
C GLU A 92 -25.56 -8.20 2.62
N TYR A 93 -25.73 -6.91 2.29
CA TYR A 93 -24.93 -6.28 1.23
C TYR A 93 -23.43 -6.36 1.53
N PHE A 94 -22.99 -5.93 2.73
CA PHE A 94 -21.57 -5.89 3.08
C PHE A 94 -20.87 -7.25 2.97
N PHE A 95 -21.55 -8.34 3.34
CA PHE A 95 -20.98 -9.69 3.26
C PHE A 95 -21.18 -10.37 1.90
N GLY A 96 -22.16 -9.93 1.10
CA GLY A 96 -22.38 -10.42 -0.26
C GLY A 96 -21.64 -9.64 -1.36
N ALA A 97 -21.15 -8.44 -1.06
CA ALA A 97 -20.49 -7.55 -2.02
C ALA A 97 -19.14 -8.07 -2.50
N GLN A 98 -18.77 -7.75 -3.73
CA GLN A 98 -17.41 -7.96 -4.24
C GLN A 98 -16.39 -7.20 -3.37
N TRP A 99 -15.12 -7.62 -3.41
CA TRP A 99 -14.09 -7.04 -2.54
C TRP A 99 -13.95 -5.52 -2.70
N HIS A 100 -14.03 -5.02 -3.95
CA HIS A 100 -13.92 -3.58 -4.25
C HIS A 100 -15.16 -2.80 -3.79
N GLU A 101 -16.35 -3.38 -3.91
CA GLU A 101 -17.61 -2.79 -3.46
C GLU A 101 -17.67 -2.60 -1.93
N VAL A 102 -16.89 -3.37 -1.17
CA VAL A 102 -16.71 -3.15 0.28
C VAL A 102 -15.91 -1.88 0.52
N TYR A 103 -14.87 -1.62 -0.26
CA TYR A 103 -14.07 -0.40 -0.16
C TYR A 103 -14.90 0.82 -0.56
N ASP A 104 -15.67 0.75 -1.65
CA ASP A 104 -16.63 1.79 -2.05
C ASP A 104 -17.62 2.12 -0.90
N PHE A 105 -18.14 1.07 -0.25
CA PHE A 105 -19.04 1.23 0.88
C PHE A 105 -18.34 1.88 2.09
N LEU A 106 -17.10 1.51 2.38
CA LEU A 106 -16.33 2.12 3.46
C LEU A 106 -16.07 3.60 3.21
N GLU A 107 -15.77 4.02 1.97
CA GLU A 107 -15.66 5.45 1.61
C GLU A 107 -16.97 6.18 1.88
N PHE A 108 -18.10 5.61 1.48
CA PHE A 108 -19.40 6.21 1.74
C PHE A 108 -19.65 6.39 3.24
N VAL A 109 -19.36 5.37 4.04
CA VAL A 109 -19.52 5.43 5.50
C VAL A 109 -18.60 6.49 6.10
N VAL A 110 -17.31 6.50 5.75
CA VAL A 110 -16.37 7.52 6.24
C VAL A 110 -16.83 8.93 5.88
N GLY A 111 -17.28 9.16 4.64
CA GLY A 111 -17.82 10.45 4.23
C GLY A 111 -19.10 10.86 4.97
N ALA A 112 -19.99 9.91 5.25
CA ALA A 112 -21.23 10.16 5.99
C ALA A 112 -20.98 10.54 7.46
N PHE A 113 -19.92 10.02 8.07
CA PHE A 113 -19.57 10.26 9.48
C PHE A 113 -18.36 11.19 9.67
N GLN A 114 -17.85 11.85 8.63
CA GLN A 114 -16.62 12.66 8.70
C GLN A 114 -16.64 13.71 9.83
N ASN A 115 -17.80 14.34 10.07
CA ASN A 115 -17.96 15.40 11.07
C ASN A 115 -18.14 14.85 12.49
N SER A 116 -18.87 13.73 12.64
CA SER A 116 -19.18 13.16 13.95
C SER A 116 -18.14 12.15 14.43
N LYS A 117 -17.42 11.51 13.51
CA LYS A 117 -16.38 10.49 13.76
C LYS A 117 -15.12 10.78 12.92
N PRO A 118 -14.41 11.90 13.14
CA PRO A 118 -13.26 12.29 12.32
C PRO A 118 -12.09 11.29 12.36
N ARG A 119 -12.02 10.45 13.40
CA ARG A 119 -10.98 9.41 13.55
C ARG A 119 -11.35 8.04 12.96
N LEU A 120 -12.52 7.92 12.33
CA LEU A 120 -12.98 6.65 11.76
C LEU A 120 -12.01 6.12 10.69
N ALA A 121 -11.55 6.99 9.79
CA ALA A 121 -10.58 6.64 8.76
C ALA A 121 -9.26 6.12 9.35
N GLU A 122 -8.72 6.77 10.39
CA GLU A 122 -7.52 6.34 11.11
C GLU A 122 -7.73 4.99 11.80
N PHE A 123 -8.91 4.77 12.39
CA PHE A 123 -9.27 3.51 13.02
C PHE A 123 -9.33 2.37 12.00
N LEU A 124 -10.02 2.58 10.87
CA LEU A 124 -10.09 1.60 9.78
C LEU A 124 -8.71 1.34 9.17
N ASN A 125 -7.84 2.35 9.06
CA ASN A 125 -6.45 2.18 8.62
C ASN A 125 -5.65 1.22 9.51
N ARG A 126 -5.89 1.20 10.82
CA ARG A 126 -5.24 0.22 11.72
C ARG A 126 -5.71 -1.21 11.45
N ILE A 127 -6.99 -1.39 11.12
CA ILE A 127 -7.55 -2.70 10.73
C ILE A 127 -6.93 -3.13 9.39
N LEU A 128 -7.00 -2.27 8.38
CA LEU A 128 -6.44 -2.52 7.04
C LEU A 128 -4.95 -2.88 7.11
N ALA A 129 -4.18 -2.20 7.98
CA ALA A 129 -2.78 -2.54 8.22
C ALA A 129 -2.58 -3.89 8.93
N THR A 130 -3.39 -4.17 9.96
CA THR A 130 -3.29 -5.43 10.72
C THR A 130 -3.64 -6.63 9.86
N GLU A 131 -4.61 -6.47 8.97
CA GLU A 131 -5.15 -7.50 8.07
C GLU A 131 -4.42 -7.53 6.70
N MET A 132 -3.36 -6.74 6.52
CA MET A 132 -2.52 -6.71 5.31
C MET A 132 -3.27 -6.35 4.01
N ALA A 133 -4.25 -5.44 4.09
CA ALA A 133 -4.87 -4.84 2.90
C ALA A 133 -3.90 -3.88 2.19
N ALA A 134 -3.92 -3.87 0.85
CA ALA A 134 -3.11 -2.97 0.02
C ALA A 134 -3.52 -1.49 0.07
N TYR A 135 -4.66 -1.19 0.71
CA TYR A 135 -5.33 0.11 0.63
C TYR A 135 -5.39 0.85 1.96
N ARG A 136 -5.28 2.19 1.96
CA ARG A 136 -5.51 3.08 3.12
C ARG A 136 -6.42 4.22 2.75
N PHE A 137 -7.13 4.74 3.75
CA PHE A 137 -7.74 6.05 3.72
C PHE A 137 -6.70 7.17 3.77
N ILE A 138 -6.75 8.07 2.79
CA ILE A 138 -6.13 9.41 2.78
C ILE A 138 -7.21 10.41 2.39
N ASP A 139 -7.43 11.43 3.21
CA ASP A 139 -8.46 12.47 3.00
C ASP A 139 -9.88 11.90 2.73
N GLY A 140 -10.25 10.87 3.48
CA GLY A 140 -11.56 10.21 3.34
C GLY A 140 -11.70 9.32 2.11
N LYS A 141 -10.65 9.18 1.30
CA LYS A 141 -10.59 8.33 0.10
C LYS A 141 -9.65 7.15 0.28
N ILE A 142 -10.06 5.99 -0.21
CA ILE A 142 -9.24 4.78 -0.23
C ILE A 142 -8.31 4.88 -1.43
N ILE A 143 -7.03 4.77 -1.15
CA ILE A 143 -5.99 4.70 -2.17
C ILE A 143 -5.13 3.46 -1.94
N ASP A 144 -4.53 3.00 -3.02
CA ASP A 144 -3.42 2.05 -3.00
C ASP A 144 -2.26 2.67 -2.24
N ILE A 145 -1.67 1.90 -1.34
CA ILE A 145 -0.54 2.39 -0.55
C ILE A 145 0.78 2.03 -1.24
N THR A 146 0.82 0.90 -1.97
CA THR A 146 2.09 0.27 -2.38
C THR A 146 1.95 -0.77 -3.51
N GLY A 147 0.93 -0.70 -4.37
CA GLY A 147 0.65 -1.76 -5.34
C GLY A 147 0.88 -1.27 -6.76
N GLU A 148 -0.10 -0.56 -7.28
CA GLU A 148 -0.19 -0.25 -8.69
C GLU A 148 0.94 0.68 -9.17
N GLN A 149 1.27 1.77 -8.49
CA GLN A 149 2.33 2.68 -8.94
C GLN A 149 3.73 2.08 -8.76
N GLU A 150 3.93 1.27 -7.71
CA GLU A 150 5.18 0.53 -7.50
C GLU A 150 5.36 -0.56 -8.57
N GLN A 151 4.27 -1.25 -8.91
CA GLN A 151 4.21 -2.28 -9.92
C GLN A 151 4.36 -1.70 -11.32
N GLU A 152 3.65 -0.63 -11.67
CA GLU A 152 3.77 0.07 -12.95
C GLU A 152 5.19 0.59 -13.16
N MET A 153 5.79 1.21 -12.14
CA MET A 153 7.18 1.66 -12.19
C MET A 153 8.16 0.49 -12.41
N LEU A 154 7.94 -0.65 -11.75
CA LEU A 154 8.76 -1.85 -11.94
C LEU A 154 8.53 -2.46 -13.33
N GLU A 155 7.28 -2.63 -13.77
CA GLU A 155 6.92 -3.16 -15.08
C GLU A 155 7.48 -2.31 -16.22
N GLU A 156 7.41 -0.98 -16.11
CA GLU A 156 8.05 -0.05 -17.05
C GLU A 156 9.58 -0.25 -17.09
N ALA A 157 10.21 -0.36 -15.91
CA ALA A 157 11.65 -0.52 -15.82
C ALA A 157 12.12 -1.88 -16.35
N LEU A 158 11.37 -2.96 -16.06
CA LEU A 158 11.65 -4.34 -16.47
C LEU A 158 11.34 -4.58 -17.95
N GLY A 159 10.24 -4.02 -18.46
CA GLY A 159 9.82 -4.15 -19.85
C GLY A 159 10.69 -3.40 -20.87
N ASP A 160 11.61 -2.55 -20.40
CA ASP A 160 12.49 -1.77 -21.26
C ASP A 160 13.67 -2.59 -21.81
N THR A 161 13.46 -3.21 -22.97
CA THR A 161 14.45 -4.09 -23.61
C THR A 161 15.70 -3.36 -24.13
N ARG A 162 15.71 -2.02 -24.16
CA ARG A 162 16.88 -1.24 -24.63
C ARG A 162 18.08 -1.35 -23.68
N PHE A 163 17.82 -1.63 -22.40
CA PHE A 163 18.84 -1.67 -21.34
C PHE A 163 18.80 -3.01 -20.60
N ALA A 164 18.93 -4.12 -21.34
CA ALA A 164 18.76 -5.47 -20.80
C ALA A 164 19.58 -5.78 -19.52
N GLY A 165 20.78 -5.23 -19.39
CA GLY A 165 21.59 -5.38 -18.17
C GLY A 165 20.96 -4.72 -16.94
N VAL A 166 20.26 -3.60 -17.12
CA VAL A 166 19.54 -2.89 -16.05
C VAL A 166 18.30 -3.69 -15.64
N SER A 167 17.48 -4.11 -16.62
CA SER A 167 16.29 -4.91 -16.36
C SER A 167 16.62 -6.24 -15.69
N SER A 168 17.70 -6.90 -16.09
CA SER A 168 18.14 -8.17 -15.48
C SER A 168 18.52 -8.02 -14.00
N HIS A 169 19.19 -6.93 -13.62
CA HIS A 169 19.51 -6.64 -12.22
C HIS A 169 18.25 -6.34 -11.40
N LEU A 170 17.29 -5.59 -11.95
CA LEU A 170 16.02 -5.32 -11.28
C LEU A 170 15.16 -6.59 -11.12
N GLU A 171 15.10 -7.46 -12.15
CA GLU A 171 14.45 -8.77 -12.10
C GLU A 171 15.06 -9.66 -11.01
N ARG A 172 16.39 -9.69 -10.94
CA ARG A 172 17.10 -10.46 -9.92
C ARG A 172 16.85 -9.91 -8.53
N ALA A 173 16.87 -8.59 -8.36
CA ALA A 173 16.56 -7.93 -7.10
C ALA A 173 15.15 -8.25 -6.60
N LEU A 174 14.16 -8.20 -7.49
CA LEU A 174 12.77 -8.57 -7.21
C LEU A 174 12.64 -10.04 -6.83
N THR A 175 13.32 -10.94 -7.55
CA THR A 175 13.32 -12.38 -7.24
C THR A 175 13.85 -12.65 -5.82
N LEU A 176 14.95 -12.00 -5.45
CA LEU A 176 15.59 -12.15 -4.13
C LEU A 176 14.73 -11.57 -2.99
N LEU A 177 13.98 -10.50 -3.27
CA LEU A 177 13.02 -9.91 -2.34
C LEU A 177 11.77 -10.79 -2.14
N ALA A 178 11.31 -11.44 -3.21
CA ALA A 178 10.06 -12.18 -3.26
C ALA A 178 10.16 -13.64 -2.78
N ASP A 179 11.37 -14.18 -2.58
CA ASP A 179 11.56 -15.55 -2.09
C ASP A 179 11.01 -15.70 -0.66
N ARG A 180 9.87 -16.38 -0.52
CA ARG A 180 9.19 -16.58 0.77
C ARG A 180 9.84 -17.67 1.63
N LYS A 181 10.66 -18.54 1.06
CA LYS A 181 11.31 -19.65 1.79
C LYS A 181 12.66 -19.22 2.35
N GLN A 182 13.43 -18.49 1.56
CA GLN A 182 14.75 -17.97 1.94
C GLN A 182 14.97 -16.58 1.30
N PRO A 183 14.32 -15.53 1.82
CA PRO A 183 14.51 -14.18 1.30
C PRO A 183 15.95 -13.72 1.47
N ASP A 184 16.49 -13.06 0.45
CA ASP A 184 17.84 -12.54 0.45
C ASP A 184 17.83 -11.02 0.24
N TYR A 185 17.39 -10.32 1.29
CA TYR A 185 17.26 -8.87 1.29
C TYR A 185 18.57 -8.15 0.98
N ARG A 186 19.70 -8.70 1.46
CA ARG A 186 21.01 -8.12 1.19
C ARG A 186 21.33 -8.17 -0.30
N ASN A 187 21.22 -9.34 -0.92
CA ASN A 187 21.52 -9.45 -2.35
C ASN A 187 20.47 -8.74 -3.20
N SER A 188 19.21 -8.65 -2.75
CA SER A 188 18.19 -7.81 -3.39
C SER A 188 18.61 -6.33 -3.47
N ILE A 189 19.13 -5.78 -2.37
CA ILE A 189 19.66 -4.41 -2.33
C ILE A 189 20.89 -4.28 -3.25
N LYS A 190 21.80 -5.26 -3.23
CA LYS A 190 23.00 -5.25 -4.09
C LYS A 190 22.65 -5.17 -5.56
N GLU A 191 21.70 -5.99 -6.00
CA GLU A 191 21.22 -6.04 -7.39
C GLU A 191 20.48 -4.75 -7.76
N SER A 192 19.68 -4.18 -6.85
CA SER A 192 19.03 -2.88 -7.05
C SER A 192 20.05 -1.76 -7.35
N ILE A 193 21.16 -1.73 -6.61
CA ILE A 193 22.24 -0.76 -6.84
C ILE A 193 23.00 -1.07 -8.14
N SER A 194 23.22 -2.36 -8.47
CA SER A 194 23.85 -2.76 -9.72
C SER A 194 23.06 -2.30 -10.95
N ALA A 195 21.72 -2.28 -10.86
CA ALA A 195 20.87 -1.72 -11.91
C ALA A 195 21.14 -0.22 -12.14
N VAL A 196 21.31 0.55 -11.06
CA VAL A 196 21.66 1.97 -11.13
C VAL A 196 23.06 2.17 -11.71
N GLU A 197 24.03 1.35 -11.32
CA GLU A 197 25.40 1.39 -11.86
C GLU A 197 25.43 1.05 -13.35
N ALA A 198 24.64 0.06 -13.78
CA ALA A 198 24.50 -0.29 -15.19
C ALA A 198 23.89 0.88 -15.99
N MET A 199 22.85 1.53 -15.47
CA MET A 199 22.25 2.70 -16.12
C MET A 199 23.19 3.91 -16.12
N ALA A 200 23.97 4.10 -15.07
CA ALA A 200 25.00 5.14 -14.99
C ALA A 200 26.08 5.00 -16.08
N ARG A 201 26.51 3.77 -16.40
CA ARG A 201 27.44 3.50 -17.51
C ARG A 201 26.84 3.88 -18.86
N VAL A 202 25.56 3.54 -19.07
CA VAL A 202 24.82 3.92 -20.29
C VAL A 202 24.76 5.43 -20.44
N VAL A 203 24.32 6.14 -19.40
CA VAL A 203 24.18 7.61 -19.41
C VAL A 203 25.52 8.32 -19.61
N SER A 204 26.60 7.78 -19.04
CA SER A 204 27.94 8.37 -19.16
C SER A 204 28.66 7.99 -20.46
N GLY A 205 28.18 7.00 -21.22
CA GLY A 205 28.87 6.47 -22.39
C GLY A 205 30.21 5.79 -22.06
N ASN A 206 30.39 5.33 -20.81
CA ASN A 206 31.62 4.73 -20.33
C ASN A 206 31.33 3.46 -19.51
N ASP A 207 31.71 2.31 -20.05
CA ASP A 207 31.48 0.98 -19.44
C ASP A 207 32.17 0.77 -18.09
N LYS A 208 33.16 1.61 -17.77
CA LYS A 208 33.90 1.57 -16.50
C LYS A 208 33.47 2.67 -15.53
N ALA A 209 32.50 3.51 -15.89
CA ALA A 209 32.07 4.59 -15.03
C ALA A 209 31.48 4.05 -13.72
N THR A 210 31.92 4.65 -12.63
CA THR A 210 31.25 4.56 -11.34
C THR A 210 30.01 5.45 -11.34
N LEU A 211 29.08 5.19 -10.43
CA LEU A 211 27.91 6.06 -10.26
C LEU A 211 28.30 7.52 -10.01
N GLY A 212 29.29 7.76 -9.15
CA GLY A 212 29.78 9.12 -8.87
C GLY A 212 30.31 9.84 -10.12
N GLU A 213 30.93 9.12 -11.05
CA GLU A 213 31.37 9.69 -12.33
C GLU A 213 30.19 10.02 -13.25
N ALA A 214 29.20 9.15 -13.34
CA ALA A 214 27.99 9.41 -14.13
C ALA A 214 27.19 10.60 -13.59
N LEU A 215 27.07 10.74 -12.26
CA LEU A 215 26.43 11.90 -11.63
C LEU A 215 27.14 13.21 -11.99
N LYS A 216 28.48 13.22 -12.06
CA LYS A 216 29.26 14.39 -12.52
C LYS A 216 29.02 14.71 -13.98
N VAL A 217 28.85 13.70 -14.84
CA VAL A 217 28.51 13.91 -16.26
C VAL A 217 27.14 14.58 -16.38
N LEU A 218 26.14 14.08 -15.64
CA LEU A 218 24.80 14.66 -15.61
C LEU A 218 24.79 16.10 -15.09
N GLU A 219 25.52 16.37 -14.01
CA GLU A 219 25.68 17.73 -13.46
C GLU A 219 26.26 18.68 -14.50
N LYS A 220 27.35 18.29 -15.17
CA LYS A 220 28.00 19.10 -16.22
C LYS A 220 27.10 19.33 -17.44
N SER A 221 26.21 18.38 -17.74
CA SER A 221 25.25 18.52 -18.84
C SER A 221 24.02 19.37 -18.49
N GLY A 222 23.91 19.87 -17.26
CA GLY A 222 22.77 20.66 -16.78
C GLY A 222 21.53 19.84 -16.44
N LYS A 223 21.61 18.50 -16.52
CA LYS A 223 20.49 17.58 -16.27
C LYS A 223 20.32 17.21 -14.79
N LEU A 224 21.29 17.56 -13.95
CA LEU A 224 21.28 17.27 -12.51
C LEU A 224 21.79 18.46 -11.70
N HIS A 225 21.02 18.89 -10.69
CA HIS A 225 21.43 19.95 -9.78
C HIS A 225 22.52 19.47 -8.80
N ALA A 226 23.50 20.33 -8.49
CA ALA A 226 24.66 19.98 -7.64
C ALA A 226 24.26 19.41 -6.26
N ALA A 227 23.28 20.04 -5.60
CA ALA A 227 22.80 19.56 -4.30
C ALA A 227 22.16 18.16 -4.38
N LEU A 228 21.47 17.84 -5.48
CA LEU A 228 20.85 16.54 -5.68
C LEU A 228 21.92 15.47 -6.02
N LYS A 229 22.96 15.85 -6.78
CA LYS A 229 24.15 15.02 -7.01
C LYS A 229 24.83 14.62 -5.70
N ASP A 230 25.01 15.56 -4.79
CA ASP A 230 25.62 15.31 -3.48
C ASP A 230 24.73 14.41 -2.61
N ALA A 231 23.40 14.57 -2.66
CA ALA A 231 22.46 13.70 -1.95
C ALA A 231 22.54 12.25 -2.44
N PHE A 232 22.52 12.02 -3.76
CA PHE A 232 22.71 10.68 -4.33
C PHE A 232 24.08 10.11 -3.96
N SER A 233 25.15 10.89 -4.07
CA SER A 233 26.50 10.43 -3.73
C SER A 233 26.60 9.93 -2.28
N LYS A 234 25.92 10.59 -1.34
CA LYS A 234 25.85 10.15 0.07
C LYS A 234 25.00 8.89 0.25
N LEU A 235 23.84 8.82 -0.40
CA LEU A 235 22.95 7.65 -0.33
C LEU A 235 23.64 6.39 -0.84
N TYR A 236 24.36 6.47 -1.96
CA TYR A 236 25.10 5.34 -2.51
C TYR A 236 26.41 5.09 -1.77
N GLY A 237 27.04 6.13 -1.19
CA GLY A 237 28.15 5.99 -0.26
C GLY A 237 27.82 5.06 0.90
N TYR A 238 26.64 5.22 1.52
CA TYR A 238 26.14 4.31 2.57
C TYR A 238 26.08 2.84 2.13
N THR A 239 25.76 2.57 0.87
CA THR A 239 25.67 1.20 0.36
C THR A 239 27.02 0.54 0.09
N ASN A 240 28.06 1.34 -0.19
CA ASN A 240 29.41 0.91 -0.59
C ASN A 240 30.46 1.03 0.52
N ASP A 241 30.13 1.61 1.68
CA ASP A 241 31.04 1.75 2.83
C ASP A 241 31.54 0.38 3.35
N GLU A 242 32.71 0.33 4.00
CA GLU A 242 33.27 -0.86 4.66
C GLU A 242 32.33 -1.41 5.74
N HIS A 243 31.55 -0.52 6.38
CA HIS A 243 30.46 -0.84 7.29
C HIS A 243 29.06 -0.86 6.63
N GLY A 244 29.01 -0.66 5.31
CA GLY A 244 27.80 -0.59 4.49
C GLY A 244 27.30 -1.95 4.01
N ILE A 245 26.16 -1.94 3.32
CA ILE A 245 25.40 -3.14 2.93
C ILE A 245 26.21 -4.10 2.03
N ARG A 246 27.12 -3.58 1.20
CA ARG A 246 27.92 -4.39 0.26
C ARG A 246 29.14 -5.07 0.88
N HIS A 247 29.80 -4.45 1.87
CA HIS A 247 31.10 -4.90 2.39
C HIS A 247 31.10 -5.40 3.84
N ALA A 248 30.13 -5.01 4.67
CA ALA A 248 30.07 -5.49 6.05
C ALA A 248 29.60 -6.95 6.11
N MET A 249 30.55 -7.87 6.29
CA MET A 249 30.30 -9.30 6.44
C MET A 249 29.69 -9.69 7.80
N LEU A 250 29.79 -8.86 8.84
CA LEU A 250 29.50 -9.30 10.22
C LEU A 250 28.63 -8.34 11.07
N ASP A 251 28.55 -7.03 10.79
CA ASP A 251 27.97 -6.05 11.75
C ASP A 251 26.85 -5.13 11.20
N VAL A 252 26.21 -5.47 10.06
CA VAL A 252 24.99 -4.73 9.65
C VAL A 252 23.81 -5.24 10.47
N PRO A 253 22.98 -4.38 11.09
CA PRO A 253 21.70 -4.81 11.66
C PRO A 253 20.92 -5.62 10.61
N ALA A 254 20.20 -6.65 11.05
CA ALA A 254 19.47 -7.55 10.15
C ALA A 254 18.58 -6.73 9.19
N LEU A 255 18.97 -6.67 7.91
CA LEU A 255 18.24 -5.95 6.86
C LEU A 255 16.84 -6.55 6.76
N SER A 256 15.84 -5.67 6.81
CA SER A 256 14.45 -6.05 6.75
C SER A 256 13.95 -6.13 5.30
N GLN A 257 12.80 -6.75 5.11
CA GLN A 257 12.07 -6.69 3.85
C GLN A 257 11.75 -5.24 3.45
N ALA A 258 11.50 -4.36 4.42
CA ALA A 258 11.21 -2.95 4.17
C ALA A 258 12.44 -2.23 3.60
N ASP A 259 13.65 -2.54 4.09
CA ASP A 259 14.89 -1.98 3.55
C ASP A 259 15.11 -2.41 2.10
N ALA A 260 14.97 -3.72 1.81
CA ALA A 260 15.13 -4.24 0.46
C ALA A 260 14.07 -3.70 -0.51
N LYS A 261 12.81 -3.59 -0.07
CA LYS A 261 11.74 -2.97 -0.84
C LYS A 261 12.02 -1.49 -1.11
N TYR A 262 12.45 -0.74 -0.10
CA TYR A 262 12.82 0.68 -0.26
C TYR A 262 13.90 0.87 -1.33
N PHE A 263 14.98 0.08 -1.26
CA PHE A 263 16.07 0.18 -2.23
C PHE A 263 15.65 -0.27 -3.63
N LEU A 264 14.86 -1.35 -3.76
CA LEU A 264 14.33 -1.77 -5.06
C LEU A 264 13.54 -0.65 -5.72
N LEU A 265 12.58 -0.06 -5.02
CA LEU A 265 11.72 0.99 -5.56
C LEU A 265 12.49 2.29 -5.82
N SER A 266 13.35 2.71 -4.88
CA SER A 266 14.16 3.92 -5.04
C SER A 266 15.14 3.79 -6.20
N CYS A 267 15.78 2.64 -6.37
CA CYS A 267 16.69 2.38 -7.48
C CYS A 267 15.94 2.30 -8.80
N THR A 268 14.74 1.69 -8.83
CA THR A 268 13.88 1.64 -10.03
C THR A 268 13.47 3.05 -10.45
N SER A 269 12.98 3.87 -9.51
CA SER A 269 12.65 5.28 -9.76
C SER A 269 13.86 6.05 -10.27
N PHE A 270 15.03 5.82 -9.68
CA PHE A 270 16.26 6.50 -10.10
C PHE A 270 16.74 6.07 -11.48
N VAL A 271 16.63 4.78 -11.81
CA VAL A 271 16.85 4.27 -13.17
C VAL A 271 15.95 4.98 -14.16
N ASN A 272 14.65 5.13 -13.87
CA ASN A 272 13.72 5.83 -14.76
C ASN A 272 14.05 7.33 -14.88
N TYR A 273 14.45 7.98 -13.79
CA TYR A 273 14.97 9.35 -13.82
C TYR A 273 16.20 9.50 -14.72
N LEU A 274 17.16 8.57 -14.63
CA LEU A 274 18.34 8.54 -15.48
C LEU A 274 17.99 8.32 -16.96
N LYS A 275 17.01 7.45 -17.25
CA LYS A 275 16.47 7.24 -18.62
C LYS A 275 15.87 8.51 -19.21
N ALA A 276 15.08 9.26 -18.44
CA ALA A 276 14.49 10.52 -18.88
C ALA A 276 15.56 11.57 -19.23
N GLY A 277 16.78 11.41 -18.71
CA GLY A 277 17.94 12.22 -19.05
C GLY A 277 18.68 11.77 -20.30
N LEU A 278 18.33 10.67 -20.96
CA LEU A 278 18.90 10.28 -22.25
C LEU A 278 18.27 11.11 -23.39
N PRO A 279 19.03 11.43 -24.46
CA PRO A 279 18.51 12.17 -25.61
C PRO A 279 17.45 11.40 -26.40
#